data_AF-E0VVI3-F1
#
_entry.id   AF-E0VVI3-F1
#
_cell.length_a   1.000
_cell.length_b   1.000
_cell.length_c   1.000
_cell.angle_alpha   90.00
_cell.angle_beta   90.00
_cell.angle_gamma   90.00
#
_symmetry.space_group_name_H-M   'P 1'
#
loop_
_entity.id
_entity.type
_entity.pdbx_description
1 polymer ?
#
loop_
_entity_poly.entity_id
_entity_poly.type
_entity_poly.pdbx_seq_one_letter_code
_entity_poly.pdbx_strand_id
1 'polypeptide(L)'
;MAFKNTLDAIVIGREAGGLLSAHYRMDGHPHVNSLREVLLGDKLLYLVFPPSKGGDLHSHVRLRKRLREPVARKLFRQMVNTVKACHDKGIVLRDLKLRKFVFSDTQK
;
A
#
# COMPACT_ATOMS: atom_id res chain seq x y z
N MET A 1 16.74 5.65 24.18
CA MET A 1 16.48 4.28 23.68
C MET A 1 15.23 4.35 22.81
N ALA A 2 15.38 4.50 21.49
CA ALA A 2 14.26 4.74 20.58
C ALA A 2 13.90 3.44 19.88
N PHE A 3 12.70 2.91 20.15
CA PHE A 3 12.13 1.80 19.40
C PHE A 3 11.83 2.30 17.98
N LYS A 4 12.70 1.93 17.02
CA LYS A 4 12.42 2.08 15.60
C LYS A 4 11.51 0.91 15.19
N ASN A 5 10.24 0.94 15.60
CA ASN A 5 9.33 -0.17 15.32
C ASN A 5 9.05 -0.25 13.82
N THR A 6 9.43 -1.39 13.26
CA THR A 6 9.59 -1.67 11.84
C THR A 6 8.28 -2.19 11.24
N LEU A 7 7.15 -1.55 11.56
CA LEU A 7 5.82 -1.95 11.12
C LEU A 7 5.09 -0.75 10.51
N ASP A 8 4.72 -0.87 9.24
CA ASP A 8 3.82 0.07 8.59
C ASP A 8 2.40 -0.23 9.12
N ALA A 9 1.80 0.71 9.85
CA ALA A 9 0.46 0.54 10.42
C ALA A 9 -0.46 1.69 9.98
N ILE A 10 -1.71 1.35 9.66
CA ILE A 10 -2.78 2.32 9.44
C ILE A 10 -3.71 2.28 10.63
N VAL A 11 -3.96 3.44 11.26
CA VAL A 11 -4.89 3.58 12.37
C VAL A 11 -6.20 4.15 11.85
N ILE A 12 -7.31 3.50 12.17
CA ILE A 12 -8.66 3.93 11.79
C ILE A 12 -9.62 3.88 12.98
N GLY A 13 -10.68 4.67 12.95
CA GLY A 13 -11.81 4.53 13.88
C GLY A 13 -12.54 3.21 13.68
N ARG A 14 -13.17 2.66 14.73
CA ARG A 14 -13.89 1.38 14.66
C ARG A 14 -15.09 1.41 13.70
N GLU A 15 -15.65 2.58 13.45
CA GLU A 15 -16.70 2.85 12.47
C GLU A 15 -16.21 2.75 11.01
N ALA A 16 -14.90 2.77 10.77
CA ALA A 16 -14.32 2.73 9.43
C ALA A 16 -14.20 1.29 8.86
N GLY A 17 -15.21 0.44 9.12
CA GLY A 17 -15.22 -0.97 8.72
C GLY A 17 -15.07 -1.22 7.21
N GLY A 18 -15.43 -0.23 6.38
CA GLY A 18 -15.24 -0.29 4.93
C GLY A 18 -13.79 -0.46 4.49
N LEU A 19 -12.82 0.12 5.21
CA LEU A 19 -11.40 -0.03 4.88
C LEU A 19 -10.90 -1.44 5.17
N LEU A 20 -11.28 -1.98 6.33
CA LEU A 20 -10.92 -3.35 6.72
C LEU A 20 -11.50 -4.37 5.74
N SER A 21 -12.79 -4.22 5.38
CA SER A 21 -13.44 -5.06 4.37
C SER A 21 -12.73 -4.99 3.01
N ALA A 22 -12.33 -3.80 2.56
CA ALA A 22 -11.60 -3.64 1.30
C ALA A 22 -10.27 -4.40 1.29
N HIS A 23 -9.52 -4.39 2.40
CA HIS A 23 -8.28 -5.15 2.50
C HIS A 23 -8.52 -6.66 2.43
N TYR A 24 -9.51 -7.20 3.15
CA TYR A 24 -9.84 -8.63 3.08
C TYR A 24 -10.29 -9.08 1.69
N ARG A 25 -11.06 -8.25 0.98
CA ARG A 25 -11.46 -8.54 -0.41
C ARG A 25 -10.26 -8.59 -1.36
N MET A 26 -9.18 -7.89 -1.06
CA MET A 26 -7.95 -7.86 -1.85
C MET A 26 -6.87 -8.85 -1.35
N ASP A 27 -7.16 -9.65 -0.33
CA ASP A 27 -6.17 -10.56 0.24
C ASP A 27 -5.66 -11.57 -0.81
N GLY A 28 -4.36 -11.90 -0.72
CA GLY A 28 -3.66 -12.74 -1.69
C GLY A 28 -3.34 -12.08 -3.05
N HIS A 29 -3.75 -10.84 -3.30
CA HIS A 29 -3.40 -10.16 -4.55
C HIS A 29 -1.90 -9.77 -4.58
N PRO A 30 -1.11 -10.14 -5.61
CA PRO A 30 0.36 -10.03 -5.60
C PRO A 30 0.91 -8.59 -5.58
N HIS A 31 0.05 -7.59 -5.81
CA HIS A 31 0.42 -6.17 -5.83
C HIS A 31 -0.39 -5.31 -4.85
N VAL A 32 -1.04 -5.95 -3.86
CA VAL A 32 -1.66 -5.27 -2.72
C VAL A 32 -1.07 -5.88 -1.45
N ASN A 33 -0.68 -5.03 -0.49
CA ASN A 33 -0.16 -5.52 0.77
C ASN A 33 -1.27 -6.23 1.56
N SER A 34 -1.07 -7.51 1.85
CA SER A 34 -1.91 -8.24 2.80
C SER A 34 -1.71 -7.70 4.21
N LEU A 35 -2.80 -7.72 4.98
CA LEU A 35 -2.76 -7.45 6.41
C LEU A 35 -1.97 -8.57 7.08
N ARG A 36 -1.01 -8.20 7.92
CA ARG A 36 -0.32 -9.14 8.82
C ARG A 36 -1.17 -9.40 10.05
N GLU A 37 -1.70 -8.32 10.63
CA GLU A 37 -2.43 -8.38 11.89
C GLU A 37 -3.39 -7.19 12.01
N VAL A 38 -4.48 -7.38 12.74
CA VAL A 38 -5.41 -6.31 13.10
C VAL A 38 -5.50 -6.27 14.63
N LEU A 39 -5.02 -5.19 15.23
CA LEU A 39 -5.12 -4.99 16.68
C LEU A 39 -6.35 -4.17 17.01
N LEU A 40 -7.13 -4.65 17.97
CA LEU A 40 -8.33 -4.00 18.46
C LEU A 40 -7.96 -3.13 19.68
N GLY A 41 -8.17 -1.82 19.56
CA GLY A 41 -8.23 -0.92 20.70
C GLY A 41 -9.67 -0.52 21.01
N ASP A 42 -9.87 0.23 22.10
CA ASP A 42 -11.21 0.61 22.57
C ASP A 42 -12.00 1.40 21.50
N LYS A 43 -11.34 2.38 20.88
CA LYS A 43 -11.93 3.28 19.86
C LYS A 43 -11.29 3.16 18.48
N LEU A 44 -10.18 2.42 18.37
CA LEU A 44 -9.34 2.40 17.18
C LEU A 44 -9.04 0.97 16.74
N LEU A 45 -8.84 0.79 15.43
CA LEU A 45 -8.27 -0.40 14.83
C LEU A 45 -6.89 -0.06 14.30
N TYR A 46 -5.92 -0.94 14.55
CA TYR A 46 -4.56 -0.82 14.03
C TYR A 46 -4.37 -1.92 12.99
N LEU A 47 -4.30 -1.53 11.73
CA LEU A 47 -4.08 -2.41 10.59
C LEU A 47 -2.57 -2.50 10.35
N VAL A 48 -1.97 -3.64 10.69
CA VAL A 48 -0.52 -3.86 10.63
C VAL A 48 -0.15 -4.52 9.31
N PHE A 49 0.82 -3.96 8.60
CA PHE A 49 1.36 -4.47 7.36
C PHE A 49 2.83 -4.88 7.51
N PRO A 50 3.33 -5.82 6.69
CA PRO A 50 4.76 -6.06 6.57
C PRO A 50 5.50 -4.77 6.18
N PRO A 51 6.71 -4.51 6.71
CA PRO A 51 7.47 -3.31 6.36
C PRO A 51 7.86 -3.30 4.88
N SER A 52 7.67 -2.16 4.23
CA SER A 52 8.06 -1.95 2.84
C SER A 52 9.53 -1.52 2.76
N LYS A 53 10.43 -2.44 2.36
CA LYS A 53 11.88 -2.17 2.41
C LYS A 53 12.38 -1.25 1.29
N GLY A 54 11.72 -1.22 0.13
CA GLY A 54 12.20 -0.49 -1.05
C GLY A 54 11.75 0.98 -1.14
N GLY A 55 11.04 1.49 -0.13
CA GLY A 55 10.50 2.85 -0.09
C GLY A 55 9.34 3.07 -1.06
N ASP A 56 8.86 4.31 -1.13
CA ASP A 56 7.71 4.69 -1.96
C ASP A 56 8.10 5.23 -3.34
N LEU A 57 7.17 5.13 -4.30
CA LEU A 57 7.37 5.54 -5.69
C LEU A 57 7.59 7.05 -5.85
N HIS A 58 7.01 7.87 -4.97
CA HIS A 58 7.25 9.32 -5.02
C HIS A 58 8.72 9.64 -4.68
N SER A 59 9.26 9.05 -3.61
CA SER A 59 10.68 9.17 -3.25
C SER A 59 11.58 8.64 -4.37
N HIS A 60 11.22 7.52 -4.99
CA HIS A 60 11.94 6.93 -6.12
C HIS A 60 12.01 7.83 -7.36
N VAL A 61 10.90 8.51 -7.68
CA VAL A 61 10.83 9.49 -8.79
C VAL A 61 11.63 10.74 -8.44
N ARG A 62 11.45 11.27 -7.22
CA ARG A 62 12.15 12.48 -6.73
C ARG A 62 13.67 12.30 -6.78
N LEU A 63 14.19 11.17 -6.34
CA LEU A 63 15.63 10.88 -6.36
C LEU A 63 16.21 10.86 -7.78
N ARG A 64 15.45 10.40 -8.77
CA ARG A 64 15.91 10.32 -10.17
C ARG A 64 15.59 11.53 -11.02
N LYS A 65 14.79 12.47 -10.50
CA LYS A 65 14.19 13.61 -11.23
C LYS A 65 13.23 13.21 -12.35
N ARG A 66 13.58 12.22 -13.18
CA ARG A 66 12.74 11.66 -14.26
C ARG A 66 12.98 10.16 -14.40
N LEU A 67 11.92 9.42 -14.76
CA LEU A 67 12.03 8.02 -15.17
C LEU A 67 12.11 7.92 -16.70
N ARG A 68 12.94 7.00 -17.21
CA ARG A 68 12.91 6.65 -18.64
C ARG A 68 11.60 5.94 -18.95
N GLU A 69 11.07 6.18 -20.15
CA GLU A 69 9.76 5.67 -20.55
C GLU A 69 9.59 4.16 -20.38
N PRO A 70 10.56 3.29 -20.72
CA PRO A 70 10.40 1.85 -20.53
C PRO A 70 10.15 1.45 -19.07
N VAL A 71 10.82 2.14 -18.14
CA VAL A 71 10.65 1.92 -16.69
C VAL A 71 9.30 2.46 -16.22
N ALA A 72 8.97 3.68 -16.63
CA ALA A 72 7.70 4.32 -16.28
C ALA A 72 6.50 3.48 -16.77
N ARG A 73 6.56 2.98 -18.00
CA ARG A 73 5.54 2.11 -18.60
C ARG A 73 5.33 0.83 -17.79
N LYS A 74 6.42 0.18 -17.36
CA LYS A 74 6.33 -1.05 -16.55
C LYS A 74 5.63 -0.79 -15.20
N LEU A 75 6.04 0.26 -14.49
CA LEU A 75 5.45 0.64 -13.21
C LEU A 75 3.98 1.05 -13.36
N PHE A 76 3.69 1.89 -14.35
CA PHE A 76 2.34 2.38 -14.60
C PHE A 76 1.38 1.23 -14.97
N ARG A 77 1.82 0.28 -15.81
CA ARG A 77 1.03 -0.91 -16.13
C ARG A 77 0.69 -1.73 -14.89
N GLN A 78 1.64 -1.92 -13.98
CA GLN A 78 1.39 -2.62 -12.72
C GLN A 78 0.37 -1.85 -11.86
N MET A 79 0.51 -0.53 -11.73
CA MET A 79 -0.44 0.31 -11.00
C MET A 79 -1.86 0.19 -11.57
N VAL A 80 -2.03 0.34 -12.89
CA VAL A 80 -3.33 0.29 -13.55
C VAL A 80 -3.97 -1.10 -13.42
N ASN A 81 -3.18 -2.17 -13.54
CA ASN A 81 -3.68 -3.53 -13.32
C ASN A 81 -4.18 -3.74 -11.89
N THR A 82 -3.46 -3.22 -10.88
CA THR A 82 -3.91 -3.26 -9.48
C THR A 82 -5.20 -2.46 -9.28
N VAL A 83 -5.30 -1.26 -9.86
CA VAL A 83 -6.52 -0.43 -9.79
C VAL A 83 -7.69 -1.15 -10.43
N LYS A 84 -7.49 -1.78 -11.60
CA LYS A 84 -8.50 -2.62 -12.25
C LYS A 84 -8.96 -3.76 -11.33
N ALA A 85 -8.04 -4.49 -10.70
CA ALA A 85 -8.39 -5.56 -9.77
C ALA A 85 -9.22 -5.06 -8.57
N CYS A 86 -8.92 -3.87 -8.04
CA CYS A 86 -9.74 -3.22 -7.03
C CYS A 86 -11.16 -2.91 -7.57
N HIS A 87 -11.26 -2.33 -8.77
CA HIS A 87 -12.54 -1.99 -9.39
C HIS A 87 -13.40 -3.21 -9.70
N ASP A 88 -12.80 -4.31 -10.19
CA ASP A 88 -13.48 -5.59 -10.44
C ASP A 88 -14.06 -6.18 -9.13
N LYS A 89 -13.48 -5.80 -7.99
CA LYS A 89 -13.98 -6.12 -6.64
C LYS A 89 -14.74 -4.94 -6.01
N GLY A 90 -15.26 -3.99 -6.78
CA GLY A 90 -16.09 -2.89 -6.28
C GLY A 90 -15.40 -1.99 -5.23
N ILE A 91 -14.07 -1.88 -5.25
CA ILE A 91 -13.29 -1.04 -4.34
C ILE A 91 -12.78 0.17 -5.10
N VAL A 92 -13.10 1.38 -4.63
CA VAL A 92 -12.55 2.63 -5.15
C VAL A 92 -11.46 3.12 -4.20
N LEU A 93 -10.22 3.24 -4.69
CA LEU A 93 -9.06 3.60 -3.86
C LEU A 93 -9.10 5.04 -3.33
N ARG A 94 -9.79 5.95 -4.04
CA ARG A 94 -10.04 7.39 -3.73
C ARG A 94 -8.80 8.29 -3.56
N ASP A 95 -7.65 7.76 -3.18
CA ASP A 95 -6.40 8.51 -2.98
C ASP A 95 -5.25 7.90 -3.80
N LEU A 96 -5.36 8.00 -5.13
CA LEU A 96 -4.34 7.50 -6.04
C LEU A 96 -3.18 8.51 -6.17
N LYS A 97 -2.14 8.31 -5.37
CA LYS A 97 -0.92 9.12 -5.37
C LYS A 97 0.33 8.24 -5.34
N LEU A 98 1.43 8.72 -5.89
CA LEU A 98 2.70 7.97 -5.96
C LEU A 98 3.20 7.48 -4.58
N ARG A 99 2.95 8.23 -3.50
CA ARG A 99 3.31 7.81 -2.13
C ARG A 99 2.57 6.56 -1.62
N LYS A 100 1.48 6.14 -2.27
CA LYS A 100 0.72 4.93 -1.90
C LYS A 100 1.26 3.66 -2.54
N PHE A 101 2.21 3.78 -3.46
CA PHE A 101 2.86 2.65 -4.12
C PHE A 101 4.25 2.47 -3.55
N VAL A 102 4.54 1.26 -3.07
CA VAL A 102 5.78 0.90 -2.38
C VAL A 102 6.46 -0.27 -3.08
N PHE A 103 7.78 -0.34 -2.98
CA PHE A 103 8.56 -1.45 -3.50
C PHE A 103 8.76 -2.51 -2.42
N SER A 104 8.52 -3.78 -2.77
CA SER A 104 8.64 -4.92 -1.85
C SER A 104 10.08 -5.22 -1.44
N ASP A 105 11.06 -4.90 -2.28
CA ASP A 105 12.48 -5.15 -2.03
C ASP A 105 13.34 -3.89 -2.31
N THR A 106 14.51 -3.81 -1.69
CA THR A 106 15.52 -2.75 -1.92
C THR A 106 16.22 -2.88 -3.26
N GLN A 107 16.22 -4.08 -3.86
CA GLN A 107 16.75 -4.36 -5.20
C GLN A 107 15.62 -4.27 -6.24
N LYS A 108 15.55 -3.10 -6.87
CA LYS A 108 14.44 -2.63 -7.72
C LYS A 108 14.02 -3.55 -8.87
#